data_AF-A0A9X8N0B8-F1
#
_entry.id   AF-A0A9X8N0B8-F1
#
_cell.length_a   1.000
_cell.length_b   1.000
_cell.length_c   1.000
_cell.angle_alpha   90.00
_cell.angle_beta   90.00
_cell.angle_gamma   90.00
#
_symmetry.space_group_name_H-M   'P 1'
#
loop_
_entity.id
_entity.type
_entity.pdbx_description
1 polymer ?
#
loop_
_entity_poly.entity_id
_entity_poly.type
_entity_poly.pdbx_seq_one_letter_code
_entity_poly.pdbx_strand_id
1 'polypeptide(L)' 'MGSEETRERLQHMREKAQELAEAAERTSDPKERQRLQEKSRRLQSRSEQESAMRGGDIYPSQ' A
#
# COMPACT_ATOMS: atom_id res chain seq x y z
N MET A 1 -3.37 2.96 22.69
CA MET A 1 -3.93 3.68 21.52
C MET A 1 -2.82 3.77 20.48
N GLY A 2 -2.83 2.95 19.43
CA GLY A 2 -1.70 2.96 18.47
C GLY A 2 -1.74 1.88 17.39
N SER A 3 -2.50 0.81 17.59
CA SER A 3 -2.72 -0.26 16.61
C SER A 3 -3.81 0.10 15.59
N GLU A 4 -4.90 0.74 16.01
CA GLU A 4 -6.04 1.09 15.13
C GLU A 4 -5.70 2.20 14.12
N GLU A 5 -5.16 3.33 14.56
CA GLU A 5 -4.74 4.44 13.68
C GLU A 5 -3.69 3.98 12.65
N THR A 6 -2.83 3.03 13.03
CA THR A 6 -1.83 2.46 12.13
C THR A 6 -2.46 1.48 11.14
N ARG A 7 -3.45 0.70 11.57
CA ARG A 7 -4.21 -0.20 10.69
C ARG A 7 -5.06 0.59 9.68
N GLU A 8 -5.63 1.71 10.09
CA GLU A 8 -6.30 2.66 9.19
C GLU A 8 -5.33 3.25 8.18
N ARG A 9 -4.15 3.69 8.63
CA ARG A 9 -3.10 4.22 7.74
C ARG A 9 -2.61 3.17 6.73
N LEU A 10 -2.43 1.92 7.15
CA LEU A 10 -2.04 0.81 6.27
C LEU A 10 -3.14 0.47 5.27
N GLN A 11 -4.41 0.46 5.69
CA GLN A 11 -5.56 0.26 4.80
C GLN A 11 -5.66 1.38 3.77
N HIS A 12 -5.57 2.64 4.19
CA HIS A 12 -5.61 3.79 3.29
C HIS A 12 -4.45 3.76 2.27
N MET A 13 -3.25 3.30 2.68
CA MET A 13 -2.15 3.09 1.74
C MET A 13 -2.42 1.96 0.74
N ARG A 14 -3.09 0.88 1.14
CA ARG A 14 -3.47 -0.21 0.23
C ARG A 14 -4.56 0.21 -0.74
N GLU A 15 -5.57 0.92 -0.25
CA GLU A 15 -6.67 1.45 -1.06
C GLU A 15 -6.15 2.38 -2.14
N LYS A 16 -5.28 3.34 -1.77
CA LYS A 16 -4.63 4.24 -2.73
C LYS A 16 -3.74 3.51 -3.73
N ALA A 17 -3.14 2.38 -3.35
CA ALA A 17 -2.36 1.55 -4.28
C ALA A 17 -3.27 0.88 -5.32
N GLN A 18 -4.45 0.41 -4.89
CA GLN A 18 -5.47 -0.14 -5.80
C GLN A 18 -6.00 0.93 -6.74
N GLU A 19 -6.33 2.13 -6.24
CA GLU A 19 -6.80 3.23 -7.10
C GLU A 19 -5.76 3.60 -8.18
N LEU A 20 -4.47 3.62 -7.82
CA LEU A 20 -3.39 3.86 -8.78
C LEU A 20 -3.27 2.73 -9.82
N ALA A 21 -3.51 1.49 -9.42
CA ALA A 21 -3.50 0.34 -10.34
C ALA A 21 -4.70 0.41 -11.31
N GLU A 22 -5.91 0.67 -10.81
CA GLU A 22 -7.10 0.86 -11.64
C GLU A 22 -6.96 2.06 -12.59
N ALA A 23 -6.38 3.16 -12.12
CA ALA A 23 -6.07 4.31 -12.96
C ALA A 23 -5.08 3.95 -14.07
N ALA A 24 -4.11 3.08 -13.78
CA ALA A 24 -3.18 2.57 -14.79
C ALA A 24 -3.89 1.72 -15.84
N GLU A 25 -4.85 0.88 -15.44
CA GLU A 25 -5.64 0.06 -16.37
C GLU A 25 -6.55 0.91 -17.25
N ARG A 26 -7.14 1.98 -16.70
CA ARG A 26 -7.97 2.94 -17.44
C ARG A 26 -7.16 3.86 -18.36
N THR A 27 -5.86 4.04 -18.10
CA THR A 27 -5.04 4.93 -18.92
C THR A 27 -4.58 4.25 -20.20
N SER A 28 -4.79 4.94 -21.33
CA SER A 28 -4.38 4.47 -22.65
C SER A 28 -2.91 4.76 -22.93
N ASP A 29 -2.31 5.73 -22.24
CA ASP A 29 -0.91 6.10 -22.41
C ASP A 29 0.03 5.07 -21.74
N PRO A 30 0.92 4.40 -22.49
CA PRO A 30 1.77 3.35 -21.94
C PRO A 30 2.78 3.87 -20.91
N LYS A 31 3.22 5.14 -21.02
CA LYS A 31 4.18 5.75 -20.10
C LYS A 31 3.52 6.13 -18.78
N GLU A 32 2.31 6.68 -18.84
CA GLU A 32 1.50 6.98 -17.67
C GLU A 32 1.04 5.70 -16.97
N ARG A 33 0.68 4.65 -17.73
CA ARG A 33 0.36 3.33 -17.18
C ARG A 33 1.51 2.77 -16.36
N GLN A 34 2.73 2.79 -16.91
CA GLN A 34 3.92 2.37 -16.18
C GLN A 34 4.14 3.20 -14.92
N ARG A 35 4.02 4.53 -15.02
CA ARG A 35 4.17 5.42 -13.85
C ARG A 35 3.17 5.11 -12.74
N LEU A 36 1.91 4.89 -13.09
CA LEU A 36 0.84 4.60 -12.14
C LEU A 36 1.02 3.22 -11.50
N GLN A 37 1.36 2.19 -12.29
CA GLN A 37 1.70 0.87 -11.78
C GLN A 37 2.92 0.90 -10.85
N GLU A 38 3.97 1.65 -11.22
CA GLU A 38 5.18 1.75 -10.40
C GLU A 38 4.89 2.47 -9.07
N LYS A 39 4.07 3.54 -9.09
CA LYS A 39 3.59 4.21 -7.88
C LYS A 39 2.76 3.27 -7.00
N SER A 40 1.84 2.51 -7.59
CA SER A 40 1.03 1.51 -6.88
C SER A 40 1.91 0.48 -6.17
N ARG A 41 2.85 -0.14 -6.89
CA ARG A 41 3.81 -1.10 -6.32
C ARG A 41 4.65 -0.51 -5.20
N ARG A 42 5.18 0.71 -5.37
CA ARG A 42 5.96 1.40 -4.32
C ARG A 42 5.13 1.64 -3.07
N LEU A 43 3.86 2.04 -3.23
CA LEU A 43 2.96 2.31 -2.12
C LEU A 43 2.61 1.04 -1.34
N GLN A 44 2.36 -0.05 -2.07
CA GLN A 44 2.10 -1.37 -1.49
C GLN A 44 3.33 -1.90 -0.73
N SER A 45 4.51 -1.86 -1.35
CA SER A 45 5.76 -2.29 -0.71
C SER A 45 6.10 -1.45 0.54
N ARG A 46 5.77 -0.15 0.54
CA ARG A 46 5.93 0.71 1.72
C ARG A 46 4.93 0.34 2.82
N SER A 47 3.68 0.02 2.47
CA SER A 47 2.68 -0.46 3.42
C SER A 47 3.13 -1.79 4.05
N GLU A 48 3.66 -2.71 3.25
CA GLU A 48 4.19 -3.99 3.74
C GLU A 48 5.41 -3.80 4.64
N GLN A 49 6.36 -2.91 4.29
CA GLN A 49 7.50 -2.61 5.15
C GLN A 49 7.09 -1.96 6.47
N GLU A 50 6.17 -0.99 6.46
CA GLU A 50 5.63 -0.37 7.68
C GLU A 50 4.86 -1.38 8.53
N SER A 51 4.16 -2.31 7.88
CA SER A 51 3.44 -3.41 8.54
C SER A 51 4.40 -4.48 9.10
N ALA A 52 5.52 -4.78 8.42
CA ALA A 52 6.49 -5.79 8.84
C ALA A 52 7.42 -5.28 9.94
N MET A 53 7.88 -4.02 9.85
CA MET A 53 8.68 -3.37 10.90
C MET A 53 7.91 -3.26 12.23
N ARG A 54 6.57 -3.14 12.20
CA ARG A 54 5.74 -3.20 13.42
C ARG A 54 5.18 -4.59 13.74
N GLY A 55 4.99 -5.44 12.74
CA GLY A 55 4.53 -6.82 12.94
C GLY A 55 5.54 -7.69 13.68
N GLY A 56 6.82 -7.31 13.66
CA GLY A 56 7.87 -7.92 14.51
C GLY A 56 7.65 -7.73 16.02
N ASP A 57 6.84 -6.75 16.44
CA ASP A 57 6.48 -6.49 17.85
C ASP A 57 4.99 -6.82 18.16
N ILE A 58 4.23 -7.31 17.17
CA ILE A 58 2.79 -7.66 17.31
C ILE A 58 2.57 -9.11 16.87
N TYR A 59 3.39 -10.02 17.38
CA TYR A 59 2.91 -11.37 17.68
C TYR A 59 2.61 -11.43 19.17
N PRO A 60 1.35 -11.36 19.63
CA PRO A 60 1.00 -12.11 20.83
C PRO A 60 1.17 -13.57 20.46
N SER A 61 2.18 -14.21 21.06
CA SER A 61 2.30 -15.65 21.13
C SER A 61 0.94 -16.24 21.48
N GLN A 62 0.38 -17.08 20.61
CA GLN A 62 -0.51 -18.14 21.07
C GLN A 62 0.35 -19.38 21.34
#